data_AF-A0A0E1NS95-F1
#
_entry.id   AF-A0A0E1NS95-F1
#
_cell.length_a   1.000
_cell.length_b   1.000
_cell.length_c   1.000
_cell.angle_alpha   90.00
_cell.angle_beta   90.00
_cell.angle_gamma   90.00
#
_symmetry.space_group_name_H-M   'P 1'
#
loop_
_entity.id
_entity.type
_entity.pdbx_description
1 polymer ?
#
loop_
_entity_poly.entity_id
_entity_poly.type
_entity_poly.pdbx_seq_one_letter_code
_entity_poly.pdbx_strand_id
1 'polypeptide(L)'
;MSEQPLQNSLFEDDYLLRELGQVAHVPQVALTELVANAWDAGASRVDLVLPTDIGGILTVTDDGHGMTPEQFKKRWMTLRYTREKYQGFNVEFPTGRTARPRKAYGRNGIGRHGLLCFADEYEVKTWRDGILATFVVGTGAGSSPFVCRSETEEKHIGSGTRLQVQVTRKLPDADEILTVLSARFIHDPEFEVRVNGKLRPFTEIDGRISEETLCLSAGRHAKVIVIDSTRLNHSSLHQGIAFWVQHRLVGTPSWAVGQIANFDGRTRFARRYKVIVDTEGFESDVEQDWTAFCPTDSVNELYQATAEHIRDVAQRLAVEFTEITSEDALMQNRSELATLGQGARLGVAEFTTAVAQEHPTVSPDVNDG
;
A
#
# COMPACT_ATOMS: atom_id res chain seq x y z
N MET A 1 22.13 28.10 31.42
CA MET A 1 20.80 28.19 32.06
C MET A 1 19.78 28.17 30.94
N SER A 2 18.97 27.12 30.85
CA SER A 2 17.90 27.08 29.85
C SER A 2 16.85 28.12 30.23
N GLU A 3 16.61 29.12 29.38
CA GLU A 3 15.46 30.01 29.50
C GLU A 3 14.20 29.13 29.50
N GLN A 4 13.60 28.95 30.68
CA GLN A 4 12.29 28.30 30.75
C GLN A 4 11.27 29.32 30.25
N PRO A 5 10.47 28.98 29.22
CA PRO A 5 9.45 29.88 28.71
C PRO A 5 8.40 30.15 29.79
N LEU A 6 7.85 31.37 29.81
CA LEU A 6 6.77 31.78 30.73
C LEU A 6 5.50 30.93 30.57
N GLN A 7 5.22 30.46 29.35
CA GLN A 7 4.11 29.57 29.02
C GLN A 7 4.49 28.72 27.82
N ASN A 8 4.33 27.40 27.91
CA ASN A 8 4.44 26.49 26.77
C ASN A 8 3.14 26.50 25.95
N SER A 9 3.23 26.17 24.66
CA SER A 9 2.04 25.90 23.84
C SER A 9 1.23 24.75 24.42
N LEU A 10 -0.09 24.79 24.25
CA LEU A 10 -0.99 23.70 24.57
C LEU A 10 -1.49 23.03 23.29
N PHE A 11 -1.96 21.79 23.41
CA PHE A 11 -2.49 20.96 22.34
C PHE A 11 -3.98 20.67 22.57
N GLU A 12 -4.77 20.74 21.50
CA GLU A 12 -6.19 20.33 21.49
C GLU A 12 -6.35 18.81 21.53
N ASP A 13 -7.54 18.33 21.92
CA ASP A 13 -7.85 16.91 22.15
C ASP A 13 -7.55 16.00 20.95
N ASP A 14 -7.72 16.49 19.72
CA ASP A 14 -7.52 15.74 18.48
C ASP A 14 -6.29 16.20 17.68
N TYR A 15 -5.42 17.03 18.27
CA TYR A 15 -4.23 17.58 17.59
C TYR A 15 -3.38 16.49 16.94
N LEU A 16 -3.07 15.42 17.68
CA LEU A 16 -2.23 14.33 17.17
C LEU A 16 -2.88 13.60 15.99
N LEU A 17 -4.20 13.35 16.06
CA LEU A 17 -4.90 12.64 14.99
C LEU A 17 -4.87 13.44 13.69
N ARG A 18 -5.07 14.76 13.77
CA ARG A 18 -4.96 15.67 12.61
C ARG A 18 -3.56 15.65 12.01
N GLU A 19 -2.53 15.70 12.85
CA GLU A 19 -1.12 15.68 12.42
C GLU A 19 -0.69 14.37 11.75
N LEU A 20 -1.30 13.25 12.13
CA LEU A 20 -1.01 11.93 11.55
C LEU A 20 -1.68 11.72 10.19
N GLY A 21 -2.65 12.56 9.79
CA GLY A 21 -3.29 12.50 8.48
C GLY A 21 -3.88 11.12 8.17
N GLN A 22 -3.59 10.58 6.99
CA GLN A 22 -4.12 9.28 6.56
C GLN A 22 -3.77 8.13 7.51
N VAL A 23 -2.63 8.18 8.21
CA VAL A 23 -2.21 7.14 9.17
C VAL A 23 -3.22 6.99 10.31
N ALA A 24 -3.91 8.06 10.71
CA ALA A 24 -4.94 8.02 11.76
C ALA A 24 -6.36 7.84 11.20
N HIS A 25 -6.55 7.76 9.88
CA HIS A 25 -7.89 7.84 9.27
C HIS A 25 -8.19 6.74 8.24
N VAL A 26 -7.17 6.09 7.68
CA VAL A 26 -7.30 5.07 6.62
C VAL A 26 -6.67 3.76 7.09
N PRO A 27 -7.46 2.71 7.40
CA PRO A 27 -6.96 1.43 7.92
C PRO A 27 -5.83 0.78 7.10
N GLN A 28 -5.94 0.84 5.77
CA GLN A 28 -4.96 0.29 4.82
C GLN A 28 -3.59 0.98 4.97
N VAL A 29 -3.59 2.29 5.15
CA VAL A 29 -2.37 3.09 5.37
C VAL A 29 -1.81 2.80 6.75
N ALA A 30 -2.67 2.83 7.78
CA ALA A 30 -2.28 2.56 9.16
C ALA A 30 -1.59 1.19 9.31
N LEU A 31 -2.23 0.12 8.85
CA LEU A 31 -1.70 -1.24 8.99
C LEU A 31 -0.47 -1.47 8.12
N THR A 32 -0.37 -0.81 6.96
CA THR A 32 0.89 -0.86 6.21
C THR A 32 2.03 -0.25 7.01
N GLU A 33 1.84 0.95 7.55
CA GLU A 33 2.91 1.64 8.27
C GLU A 33 3.40 0.80 9.47
N LEU A 34 2.50 0.05 10.12
CA LEU A 34 2.87 -0.90 11.17
C LEU A 34 3.68 -2.09 10.64
N VAL A 35 3.32 -2.67 9.49
CA VAL A 35 4.12 -3.74 8.85
C VAL A 35 5.47 -3.21 8.37
N ALA A 36 5.53 -1.98 7.87
CA ALA A 36 6.78 -1.32 7.50
C ALA A 36 7.70 -1.10 8.72
N ASN A 37 7.13 -0.77 9.89
CA ASN A 37 7.93 -0.68 11.14
C ASN A 37 8.48 -2.05 11.56
N ALA A 38 7.73 -3.13 11.37
CA ALA A 38 8.21 -4.47 11.64
C ALA A 38 9.35 -4.87 10.69
N TRP A 39 9.24 -4.54 9.40
CA TRP A 39 10.35 -4.67 8.46
C TRP A 39 11.58 -3.90 8.91
N ASP A 40 11.41 -2.64 9.31
CA ASP A 40 12.49 -1.77 9.79
C ASP A 40 13.17 -2.30 11.05
N ALA A 41 12.46 -3.16 11.79
CA ALA A 41 12.96 -3.88 12.95
C ALA A 41 13.68 -5.20 12.58
N GLY A 42 13.87 -5.50 11.29
CA GLY A 42 14.53 -6.72 10.84
C GLY A 42 13.71 -7.99 11.03
N ALA A 43 12.38 -7.85 11.14
CA ALA A 43 11.49 -8.99 11.21
C ALA A 43 11.55 -9.82 9.90
N SER A 44 11.38 -11.13 10.02
CA SER A 44 11.10 -12.03 8.90
C SER A 44 9.62 -12.41 8.82
N ARG A 45 8.85 -12.18 9.89
CA ARG A 45 7.43 -12.46 9.92
C ARG A 45 6.65 -11.39 10.67
N VAL A 46 5.47 -11.06 10.14
CA VAL A 46 4.46 -10.23 10.79
C VAL A 46 3.11 -10.91 10.74
N ASP A 47 2.49 -11.06 11.90
CA ASP A 47 1.17 -11.66 12.10
C ASP A 47 0.16 -10.58 12.51
N LEU A 48 -0.88 -10.40 11.70
CA LEU A 48 -2.01 -9.51 11.98
C LEU A 48 -3.23 -10.35 12.35
N VAL A 49 -3.90 -9.98 13.45
CA VAL A 49 -5.23 -10.48 13.81
C VAL A 49 -6.18 -9.30 13.77
N LEU A 50 -7.19 -9.39 12.91
CA LEU A 50 -8.18 -8.34 12.65
C LEU A 50 -9.56 -8.84 13.08
N PRO A 51 -10.29 -8.10 13.94
CA PRO A 51 -11.62 -8.52 14.39
C PRO A 51 -12.66 -8.36 13.29
N THR A 52 -13.75 -9.14 13.39
CA THR A 52 -14.91 -9.02 12.48
C THR A 52 -15.90 -7.94 12.89
N ASP A 53 -15.80 -7.44 14.13
CA ASP A 53 -16.76 -6.51 14.71
C ASP A 53 -16.04 -5.44 15.57
N ILE A 54 -16.67 -4.26 15.65
CA ILE A 54 -16.23 -3.20 16.58
C ILE A 54 -16.32 -3.74 18.02
N GLY A 55 -15.33 -3.39 18.83
CA GLY A 55 -15.11 -3.89 20.19
C GLY A 55 -14.18 -5.09 20.25
N GLY A 56 -13.87 -5.72 19.11
CA GLY A 56 -12.87 -6.78 19.02
C GLY A 56 -11.43 -6.29 19.11
N ILE A 57 -10.50 -7.23 19.30
CA ILE A 57 -9.08 -6.94 19.46
C ILE A 57 -8.36 -7.06 18.12
N LEU A 58 -7.64 -6.01 17.75
CA LEU A 58 -6.69 -6.01 16.64
C LEU A 58 -5.28 -6.14 17.20
N THR A 59 -4.48 -7.06 16.65
CA THR A 59 -3.06 -7.19 16.99
C THR A 59 -2.16 -7.18 15.77
N VAL A 60 -0.98 -6.58 15.88
CA VAL A 60 0.13 -6.69 14.92
C VAL A 60 1.35 -7.19 15.70
N THR A 61 1.87 -8.36 15.34
CA THR A 61 3.01 -8.99 16.04
C THR A 61 4.13 -9.27 15.06
N ASP A 62 5.35 -8.84 15.37
CA ASP A 62 6.55 -9.10 14.59
C ASP A 62 7.64 -9.82 15.39
N ASP A 63 8.52 -10.50 14.66
CA ASP A 63 9.71 -11.20 15.19
C ASP A 63 11.01 -10.40 14.96
N GLY A 64 10.90 -9.07 14.95
CA GLY A 64 12.01 -8.14 14.80
C GLY A 64 12.87 -8.03 16.06
N HIS A 65 13.77 -7.04 16.06
CA HIS A 65 14.78 -6.86 17.12
C HIS A 65 14.19 -6.33 18.44
N GLY A 66 12.94 -5.84 18.45
CA GLY A 66 12.29 -5.25 19.63
C GLY A 66 12.97 -3.98 20.16
N MET A 67 12.56 -3.49 21.33
CA MET A 67 13.14 -2.29 21.94
C MET A 67 13.37 -2.48 23.43
N THR A 68 14.41 -1.85 23.98
CA THR A 68 14.51 -1.63 25.43
C THR A 68 13.53 -0.53 25.88
N PRO A 69 13.22 -0.40 27.18
CA PRO A 69 12.39 0.69 27.68
C PRO A 69 12.91 2.08 27.31
N GLU A 70 14.22 2.30 27.36
CA GLU A 70 14.86 3.56 26.98
C GLU A 70 14.72 3.83 25.48
N GLN A 71 14.89 2.79 24.66
CA GLN A 71 14.68 2.88 23.23
C GLN A 71 13.21 3.21 22.92
N PHE A 72 12.24 2.60 23.61
CA PHE A 72 10.83 2.94 23.46
C PHE A 72 10.56 4.41 23.81
N LYS A 73 10.99 4.87 24.99
CA LYS A 73 10.84 6.26 25.44
C LYS A 73 11.50 7.25 24.48
N LYS A 74 12.65 6.91 23.89
CA LYS A 74 13.34 7.80 22.96
C LYS A 74 12.77 7.76 21.54
N ARG A 75 12.44 6.58 21.03
CA ARG A 75 12.03 6.37 19.64
C ARG A 75 10.52 6.51 19.52
N TRP A 76 9.73 5.72 20.25
CA TRP A 76 8.29 5.65 20.11
C TRP A 76 7.56 6.91 20.61
N MET A 77 8.01 7.45 21.76
CA MET A 77 7.41 8.64 22.36
C MET A 77 7.87 9.97 21.74
N THR A 78 8.84 9.94 20.81
CA THR A 78 9.22 11.14 20.05
C THR A 78 8.35 11.27 18.80
N LEU A 79 7.47 12.27 18.79
CA LEU A 79 6.71 12.61 17.60
C LEU A 79 7.64 13.12 16.48
N ARG A 80 7.31 12.78 15.23
CA ARG A 80 8.12 13.11 14.04
C ARG A 80 9.58 12.62 14.14
N TYR A 81 9.81 11.47 14.79
CA TYR A 81 11.15 10.91 14.96
C TYR A 81 11.84 10.64 13.61
N THR A 82 12.97 11.31 13.38
CA THR A 82 13.77 11.16 12.15
C THR A 82 14.67 9.93 12.25
N ARG A 83 14.26 8.79 11.67
CA ARG A 83 15.01 7.54 11.75
C ARG A 83 16.45 7.69 11.25
N GLU A 84 16.62 8.29 10.08
CA GLU A 84 17.92 8.44 9.42
C GLU A 84 18.96 9.13 10.31
N LYS A 85 18.54 10.15 11.08
CA LYS A 85 19.41 10.91 11.99
C LYS A 85 19.92 10.09 13.17
N TYR A 86 19.12 9.17 13.68
CA TYR A 86 19.40 8.47 14.95
C TYR A 86 19.78 7.00 14.77
N GLN A 87 19.38 6.37 13.66
CA GLN A 87 19.61 4.94 13.37
C GLN A 87 20.25 4.70 12.00
N GLY A 88 20.40 5.73 11.16
CA GLY A 88 20.89 5.57 9.78
C GLY A 88 19.85 4.98 8.83
N PHE A 89 20.31 4.48 7.68
CA PHE A 89 19.46 3.94 6.61
C PHE A 89 19.27 2.43 6.66
N ASN A 90 20.19 1.72 7.32
CA ASN A 90 20.21 0.26 7.33
C ASN A 90 19.29 -0.29 8.43
N VAL A 91 18.75 -1.48 8.18
CA VAL A 91 17.98 -2.26 9.14
C VAL A 91 18.93 -3.01 10.07
N GLU A 92 18.60 -3.01 11.36
CA GLU A 92 19.20 -3.88 12.36
C GLU A 92 18.43 -5.21 12.36
N PHE A 93 19.14 -6.34 12.40
CA PHE A 93 18.50 -7.66 12.48
C PHE A 93 18.57 -8.23 13.91
N PRO A 94 17.58 -9.05 14.31
CA PRO A 94 17.64 -9.80 15.56
C PRO A 94 18.97 -10.58 15.72
N THR A 95 19.45 -10.68 16.96
CA THR A 95 20.69 -11.42 17.25
C THR A 95 20.60 -12.87 16.77
N GLY A 96 21.61 -13.33 16.03
CA GLY A 96 21.65 -14.69 15.48
C GLY A 96 20.90 -14.87 14.14
N ARG A 97 20.26 -13.82 13.61
CA ARG A 97 19.68 -13.81 12.27
C ARG A 97 20.62 -13.11 11.30
N THR A 98 21.18 -13.88 10.36
CA THR A 98 21.92 -13.33 9.21
C THR A 98 20.97 -13.29 8.03
N ALA A 99 20.61 -12.09 7.59
CA ALA A 99 19.79 -11.86 6.41
C ALA A 99 20.50 -10.91 5.45
N ARG A 100 20.00 -10.80 4.22
CA ARG A 100 20.52 -9.82 3.26
C ARG A 100 20.36 -8.40 3.84
N PRO A 101 21.34 -7.50 3.66
CA PRO A 101 21.20 -6.12 4.12
C PRO A 101 19.92 -5.48 3.56
N ARG A 102 19.07 -4.96 4.46
CA ARG A 102 17.86 -4.20 4.10
C ARG A 102 18.05 -2.73 4.42
N LYS A 103 17.48 -1.88 3.58
CA LYS A 103 17.23 -0.48 3.91
C LYS A 103 15.87 -0.35 4.59
N ALA A 104 15.77 0.61 5.48
CA ALA A 104 14.53 0.88 6.20
C ALA A 104 13.57 1.76 5.38
N TYR A 105 12.27 1.51 5.54
CA TYR A 105 11.17 2.29 4.97
C TYR A 105 10.94 3.61 5.71
N GLY A 106 11.03 3.60 7.04
CA GLY A 106 10.60 4.72 7.89
C GLY A 106 11.57 5.90 7.86
N ARG A 107 11.06 7.10 7.57
CA ARG A 107 11.83 8.35 7.56
C ARG A 107 11.38 9.34 8.63
N ASN A 108 10.07 9.65 8.64
CA ASN A 108 9.49 10.79 9.37
C ASN A 108 8.80 10.41 10.69
N GLY A 109 8.78 9.13 11.06
CA GLY A 109 8.38 8.69 12.40
C GLY A 109 6.89 8.73 12.75
N ILE A 110 6.00 8.99 11.80
CA ILE A 110 4.54 9.05 12.03
C ILE A 110 3.86 7.66 12.04
N GLY A 111 4.39 6.71 11.26
CA GLY A 111 3.73 5.42 11.01
C GLY A 111 3.53 4.53 12.24
N ARG A 112 4.37 4.68 13.27
CA ARG A 112 4.33 3.90 14.52
C ARG A 112 3.06 4.12 15.35
N HIS A 113 2.34 5.19 15.08
CA HIS A 113 1.09 5.54 15.75
C HIS A 113 -0.16 5.06 14.99
N GLY A 114 -0.01 4.18 14.00
CA GLY A 114 -1.11 3.68 13.16
C GLY A 114 -2.29 3.07 13.93
N LEU A 115 -2.08 2.52 15.12
CA LEU A 115 -3.20 2.01 15.93
C LEU A 115 -4.17 3.11 16.40
N LEU A 116 -3.76 4.38 16.37
CA LEU A 116 -4.66 5.51 16.64
C LEU A 116 -5.78 5.66 15.59
N CYS A 117 -5.65 4.99 14.45
CA CYS A 117 -6.73 4.86 13.48
C CYS A 117 -7.96 4.15 14.05
N PHE A 118 -7.75 3.22 14.99
CA PHE A 118 -8.79 2.31 15.48
C PHE A 118 -9.31 2.63 16.88
N ALA A 119 -8.54 3.33 17.71
CA ALA A 119 -8.93 3.86 19.02
C ALA A 119 -7.97 4.95 19.50
N ASP A 120 -8.28 5.64 20.60
CA ASP A 120 -7.43 6.71 21.16
C ASP A 120 -6.30 6.20 22.06
N GLU A 121 -6.29 4.90 22.36
CA GLU A 121 -5.33 4.24 23.23
C GLU A 121 -5.02 2.84 22.70
N TYR A 122 -3.76 2.42 22.85
CA TYR A 122 -3.30 1.09 22.47
C TYR A 122 -2.12 0.62 23.34
N GLU A 123 -1.91 -0.69 23.35
CA GLU A 123 -0.82 -1.34 24.06
C GLU A 123 0.35 -1.63 23.10
N VAL A 124 1.58 -1.40 23.60
CA VAL A 124 2.82 -1.82 22.97
C VAL A 124 3.54 -2.77 23.91
N LYS A 125 3.68 -4.01 23.49
CA LYS A 125 4.56 -5.01 24.11
C LYS A 125 5.80 -5.15 23.23
N THR A 126 6.98 -4.97 23.78
CA THR A 126 8.22 -5.13 23.02
C THR A 126 9.26 -5.82 23.88
N TRP A 127 9.99 -6.76 23.32
CA TRP A 127 10.97 -7.54 24.06
C TRP A 127 12.29 -7.62 23.32
N ARG A 128 13.37 -7.47 24.09
CA ARG A 128 14.77 -7.45 23.63
C ARG A 128 15.68 -7.63 24.85
N ASP A 129 16.86 -8.21 24.65
CA ASP A 129 17.92 -8.30 25.67
C ASP A 129 17.46 -8.94 27.00
N GLY A 130 16.53 -9.90 26.92
CA GLY A 130 16.02 -10.64 28.09
C GLY A 130 14.85 -9.96 28.83
N ILE A 131 14.37 -8.82 28.35
CA ILE A 131 13.32 -8.01 28.97
C ILE A 131 12.15 -7.87 28.01
N LEU A 132 10.93 -8.04 28.53
CA LEU A 132 9.67 -7.62 27.91
C LEU A 132 9.20 -6.36 28.63
N ALA A 133 8.97 -5.30 27.88
CA ALA A 133 8.36 -4.07 28.38
C ALA A 133 6.97 -3.90 27.76
N THR A 134 5.99 -3.56 28.60
CA THR A 134 4.61 -3.28 28.17
C THR A 134 4.26 -1.84 28.49
N PHE A 135 3.79 -1.11 27.48
CA PHE A 135 3.36 0.28 27.56
C PHE A 135 1.92 0.41 27.14
N VAL A 136 1.16 1.26 27.83
CA VAL A 136 -0.14 1.74 27.33
C VAL A 136 0.04 3.20 26.93
N VAL A 137 -0.21 3.50 25.67
CA VAL A 137 -0.02 4.83 25.09
C VAL A 137 -1.28 5.30 24.38
N GLY A 138 -1.47 6.62 24.32
CA GLY A 138 -2.65 7.18 23.67
C GLY A 138 -2.55 8.67 23.43
N THR A 139 -3.60 9.20 22.82
CA THR A 139 -3.74 10.66 22.65
C THR A 139 -3.81 11.36 24.01
N GLY A 140 -3.28 12.57 24.03
CA GLY A 140 -3.38 13.50 25.15
C GLY A 140 -3.75 14.89 24.66
N ALA A 141 -3.93 15.80 25.60
CA ALA A 141 -4.25 17.20 25.35
C ALA A 141 -3.52 18.09 26.36
N GLY A 142 -3.66 19.40 26.22
CA GLY A 142 -3.03 20.36 27.11
C GLY A 142 -1.52 20.35 26.91
N SER A 143 -0.76 19.86 27.88
CA SER A 143 0.71 19.93 27.85
C SER A 143 1.39 18.88 26.96
N SER A 144 0.71 17.79 26.61
CA SER A 144 1.26 16.74 25.75
C SER A 144 0.19 16.10 24.87
N PRO A 145 0.38 16.07 23.54
CA PRO A 145 -0.59 15.49 22.60
C PRO A 145 -0.51 13.96 22.53
N PHE A 146 0.53 13.36 23.12
CA PHE A 146 0.76 11.92 23.18
C PHE A 146 1.32 11.56 24.55
N VAL A 147 0.76 10.53 25.19
CA VAL A 147 1.12 10.18 26.56
C VAL A 147 1.33 8.68 26.72
N CYS A 148 2.27 8.31 27.60
CA CYS A 148 2.42 6.96 28.10
C CYS A 148 1.76 6.90 29.48
N ARG A 149 0.73 6.06 29.62
CA ARG A 149 -0.10 5.97 30.83
C ARG A 149 0.42 4.93 31.82
N SER A 150 1.03 3.85 31.34
CA SER A 150 1.62 2.83 32.19
C SER A 150 2.82 2.18 31.52
N GLU A 151 3.71 1.63 32.34
CA GLU A 151 4.90 0.88 31.96
C GLU A 151 5.07 -0.28 32.95
N THR A 152 5.32 -1.48 32.44
CA THR A 152 5.65 -2.68 33.23
C THR A 152 6.75 -3.45 32.52
N GLU A 153 7.57 -4.16 33.30
CA GLU A 153 8.70 -4.93 32.79
C GLU A 153 8.71 -6.34 33.39
N GLU A 154 9.03 -7.31 32.55
CA GLU A 154 9.13 -8.73 32.92
C GLU A 154 10.32 -9.37 32.21
N LYS A 155 10.82 -10.50 32.73
CA LYS A 155 11.86 -11.27 32.04
C LYS A 155 11.24 -12.04 30.87
N HIS A 156 11.85 -11.94 29.69
CA HIS A 156 11.36 -12.64 28.50
C HIS A 156 12.51 -12.98 27.55
N ILE A 157 12.48 -14.18 26.97
CA ILE A 157 13.51 -14.64 26.04
C ILE A 157 13.07 -14.38 24.60
N GLY A 158 14.01 -13.95 23.76
CA GLY A 158 13.79 -13.68 22.34
C GLY A 158 13.73 -12.18 22.04
N SER A 159 13.22 -11.84 20.86
CA SER A 159 13.01 -10.45 20.44
C SER A 159 11.72 -10.30 19.62
N GLY A 160 11.14 -9.10 19.62
CA GLY A 160 9.97 -8.78 18.82
C GLY A 160 9.13 -7.67 19.41
N THR A 161 8.04 -7.34 18.72
CA THR A 161 7.05 -6.37 19.19
C THR A 161 5.65 -6.86 18.88
N ARG A 162 4.71 -6.61 19.80
CA ARG A 162 3.28 -6.82 19.65
C ARG A 162 2.54 -5.54 19.98
N LEU A 163 1.78 -5.06 19.01
CA LEU A 163 0.89 -3.92 19.14
C LEU A 163 -0.53 -4.44 19.27
N GLN A 164 -1.33 -3.85 20.16
CA GLN A 164 -2.69 -4.29 20.42
C GLN A 164 -3.63 -3.11 20.67
N VAL A 165 -4.80 -3.13 20.04
CA VAL A 165 -5.86 -2.13 20.25
C VAL A 165 -7.22 -2.81 20.27
N GLN A 166 -8.12 -2.32 21.12
CA GLN A 166 -9.53 -2.65 21.02
C GLN A 166 -10.17 -1.71 20.00
N VAL A 167 -10.66 -2.25 18.89
CA VAL A 167 -11.16 -1.44 17.76
C VAL A 167 -12.46 -0.76 18.16
N THR A 168 -12.48 0.57 18.26
CA THR A 168 -13.70 1.35 18.54
C THR A 168 -14.24 2.07 17.29
N ARG A 169 -13.41 2.17 16.24
CA ARG A 169 -13.73 2.83 14.97
C ARG A 169 -12.93 2.23 13.81
N LYS A 170 -13.35 2.53 12.58
CA LYS A 170 -12.63 2.21 11.33
C LYS A 170 -12.25 0.74 11.21
N LEU A 171 -13.21 -0.15 11.46
CA LEU A 171 -13.03 -1.61 11.37
C LEU A 171 -12.36 -1.99 10.03
N PRO A 172 -11.20 -2.68 10.04
CA PRO A 172 -10.50 -3.06 8.82
C PRO A 172 -11.13 -4.29 8.15
N ASP A 173 -11.15 -4.32 6.82
CA ASP A 173 -11.49 -5.52 6.04
C ASP A 173 -10.26 -6.42 5.88
N ALA A 174 -10.34 -7.66 6.36
CA ALA A 174 -9.17 -8.54 6.41
C ALA A 174 -8.67 -9.00 5.03
N ASP A 175 -9.57 -9.24 4.07
CA ASP A 175 -9.18 -9.70 2.74
C ASP A 175 -8.62 -8.53 1.91
N GLU A 176 -9.15 -7.32 2.11
CA GLU A 176 -8.59 -6.09 1.55
C GLU A 176 -7.19 -5.80 2.10
N ILE A 177 -7.02 -5.83 3.43
CA ILE A 177 -5.72 -5.61 4.07
C ILE A 177 -4.69 -6.64 3.62
N LEU A 178 -5.06 -7.93 3.56
CA LEU A 178 -4.18 -8.96 3.04
C LEU A 178 -3.75 -8.68 1.60
N THR A 179 -4.67 -8.24 0.75
CA THR A 179 -4.37 -7.88 -0.64
C THR A 179 -3.39 -6.72 -0.73
N VAL A 180 -3.62 -5.64 0.04
CA VAL A 180 -2.74 -4.47 0.08
C VAL A 180 -1.35 -4.84 0.60
N LEU A 181 -1.26 -5.61 1.69
CA LEU A 181 0.01 -5.99 2.31
C LEU A 181 0.79 -6.99 1.45
N SER A 182 0.13 -7.95 0.80
CA SER A 182 0.77 -8.90 -0.13
C SER A 182 1.32 -8.19 -1.36
N ALA A 183 0.61 -7.18 -1.89
CA ALA A 183 1.17 -6.32 -2.92
C ALA A 183 2.34 -5.49 -2.37
N ARG A 184 2.30 -5.11 -1.07
CA ARG A 184 3.31 -4.24 -0.43
C ARG A 184 4.66 -4.85 -0.17
N PHE A 185 4.71 -6.12 0.18
CA PHE A 185 5.97 -6.76 0.61
C PHE A 185 6.40 -7.93 -0.28
N ILE A 186 5.84 -8.02 -1.48
CA ILE A 186 6.15 -8.95 -2.58
C ILE A 186 7.63 -9.25 -2.82
N HIS A 187 8.51 -8.24 -2.73
CA HIS A 187 9.86 -8.32 -3.31
C HIS A 187 10.90 -9.01 -2.42
N ASP A 188 10.57 -9.30 -1.16
CA ASP A 188 11.45 -10.04 -0.26
C ASP A 188 10.80 -11.37 0.16
N PRO A 189 11.19 -12.49 -0.47
CA PRO A 189 10.66 -13.81 -0.14
C PRO A 189 11.01 -14.25 1.29
N GLU A 190 11.94 -13.58 1.98
CA GLU A 190 12.30 -13.83 3.37
C GLU A 190 11.46 -13.00 4.36
N PHE A 191 10.44 -12.26 3.88
CA PHE A 191 9.52 -11.50 4.72
C PHE A 191 8.07 -11.96 4.53
N GLU A 192 7.52 -12.55 5.58
CA GLU A 192 6.21 -13.17 5.59
C GLU A 192 5.17 -12.27 6.29
N VAL A 193 4.07 -11.96 5.61
CA VAL A 193 2.94 -11.22 6.21
C VAL A 193 1.71 -12.11 6.25
N ARG A 194 1.13 -12.30 7.44
CA ARG A 194 -0.09 -13.09 7.66
C ARG A 194 -1.21 -12.22 8.19
N VAL A 195 -2.42 -12.40 7.67
CA VAL A 195 -3.63 -11.73 8.17
C VAL A 195 -4.65 -12.79 8.54
N ASN A 196 -5.06 -12.83 9.81
CA ASN A 196 -5.95 -13.86 10.36
C ASN A 196 -5.47 -15.30 10.04
N GLY A 197 -4.15 -15.51 10.10
CA GLY A 197 -3.50 -16.79 9.82
C GLY A 197 -3.39 -17.14 8.32
N LYS A 198 -3.98 -16.35 7.42
CA LYS A 198 -3.82 -16.52 5.97
C LYS A 198 -2.49 -15.91 5.51
N LEU A 199 -1.72 -16.70 4.77
CA LEU A 199 -0.58 -16.22 3.98
C LEU A 199 -1.00 -16.14 2.51
N ARG A 200 -0.54 -15.11 1.81
CA ARG A 200 -0.67 -14.99 0.35
C ARG A 200 0.71 -14.70 -0.26
N PRO A 201 1.43 -15.73 -0.74
CA PRO A 201 2.66 -15.55 -1.50
C PRO A 201 2.34 -14.82 -2.81
N PHE A 202 3.17 -13.85 -3.21
CA PHE A 202 2.95 -13.18 -4.50
C PHE A 202 3.11 -14.12 -5.71
N THR A 203 3.91 -15.18 -5.59
CA THR A 203 4.03 -16.21 -6.64
C THR A 203 2.70 -16.91 -6.94
N GLU A 204 1.73 -16.82 -6.03
CA GLU A 204 0.36 -17.31 -6.17
C GLU A 204 -0.63 -16.16 -6.42
N ILE A 205 -0.20 -15.04 -7.04
CA ILE A 205 -1.18 -14.22 -7.76
C ILE A 205 -1.63 -15.02 -8.98
N ASP A 206 -2.67 -15.82 -8.78
CA ASP A 206 -3.45 -16.38 -9.87
C ASP A 206 -3.81 -15.27 -10.85
N GLY A 207 -3.49 -15.48 -12.13
CA GLY A 207 -3.79 -14.49 -13.17
C GLY A 207 -2.68 -13.50 -13.51
N ARG A 208 -1.44 -13.67 -13.03
CA ARG A 208 -0.30 -13.00 -13.69
C ARG A 208 -0.22 -13.40 -15.16
N ILE A 209 -0.26 -12.43 -16.06
CA ILE A 209 -0.27 -12.67 -17.52
C ILE A 209 0.86 -11.98 -18.28
N SER A 210 1.51 -10.97 -17.68
CA SER A 210 2.68 -10.30 -18.27
C SER A 210 3.65 -9.84 -17.19
N GLU A 211 4.95 -9.96 -17.46
CA GLU A 211 6.06 -9.40 -16.69
C GLU A 211 7.14 -8.92 -17.66
N GLU A 212 7.50 -7.65 -17.60
CA GLU A 212 8.59 -7.09 -18.39
C GLU A 212 9.35 -6.02 -17.60
N THR A 213 10.66 -5.91 -17.81
CA THR A 213 11.48 -4.87 -17.19
C THR A 213 11.85 -3.83 -18.24
N LEU A 214 11.40 -2.61 -18.02
CA LEU A 214 11.72 -1.43 -18.83
C LEU A 214 13.06 -0.85 -18.35
N CYS A 215 14.00 -0.67 -19.27
CA CYS A 215 15.26 0.03 -19.02
C CYS A 215 15.09 1.52 -19.28
N LEU A 216 15.43 2.36 -18.30
CA LEU A 216 15.27 3.82 -18.34
C LEU A 216 16.64 4.50 -18.25
N SER A 217 16.65 5.83 -18.48
CA SER A 217 17.88 6.62 -18.42
C SER A 217 18.57 6.54 -17.05
N ALA A 218 19.89 6.76 -17.06
CA ALA A 218 20.77 6.70 -15.88
C ALA A 218 20.81 5.33 -15.17
N GLY A 219 20.53 4.24 -15.90
CA GLY A 219 20.59 2.88 -15.37
C GLY A 219 19.43 2.54 -14.43
N ARG A 220 18.34 3.32 -14.50
CA ARG A 220 17.09 3.05 -13.78
C ARG A 220 16.28 1.98 -14.50
N HIS A 221 15.38 1.34 -13.78
CA HIS A 221 14.48 0.37 -14.37
C HIS A 221 13.12 0.34 -13.70
N ALA A 222 12.14 -0.13 -14.47
CA ALA A 222 10.77 -0.31 -14.03
C ALA A 222 10.26 -1.69 -14.46
N LYS A 223 10.01 -2.58 -13.51
CA LYS A 223 9.39 -3.88 -13.74
C LYS A 223 7.88 -3.72 -13.75
N VAL A 224 7.27 -3.92 -14.92
CA VAL A 224 5.83 -3.85 -15.11
C VAL A 224 5.23 -5.25 -15.07
N ILE A 225 4.24 -5.45 -14.20
CA ILE A 225 3.53 -6.71 -14.00
C ILE A 225 2.04 -6.49 -14.23
N VAL A 226 1.44 -7.26 -15.15
CA VAL A 226 0.02 -7.21 -15.46
C VAL A 226 -0.69 -8.45 -14.92
N ILE A 227 -1.77 -8.21 -14.18
CA ILE A 227 -2.52 -9.23 -13.44
C ILE A 227 -3.98 -9.22 -13.91
N ASP A 228 -4.49 -10.36 -14.34
CA ASP A 228 -5.90 -10.63 -14.64
C ASP A 228 -6.69 -10.87 -13.35
N SER A 229 -7.42 -9.85 -12.93
CA SER A 229 -8.24 -9.91 -11.71
C SER A 229 -9.45 -10.82 -11.81
N THR A 230 -9.89 -11.24 -13.01
CA THR A 230 -11.00 -12.22 -13.13
C THR A 230 -10.57 -13.64 -12.81
N ARG A 231 -9.26 -13.92 -12.86
CA ARG A 231 -8.67 -15.17 -12.38
C ARG A 231 -8.43 -15.16 -10.87
N LEU A 232 -8.67 -14.02 -10.22
CA LEU A 232 -8.68 -13.89 -8.77
C LEU A 232 -10.12 -14.06 -8.28
N ASN A 233 -10.37 -14.98 -7.35
CA ASN A 233 -11.69 -15.28 -6.77
C ASN A 233 -12.32 -14.12 -5.96
N HIS A 234 -11.85 -12.88 -6.08
CA HIS A 234 -12.27 -11.77 -5.25
C HIS A 234 -12.32 -10.42 -5.98
N SER A 235 -13.33 -9.62 -5.66
CA SER A 235 -13.47 -8.23 -6.11
C SER A 235 -12.57 -7.31 -5.29
N SER A 236 -11.34 -7.10 -5.74
CA SER A 236 -10.47 -6.08 -5.14
C SER A 236 -10.90 -4.67 -5.55
N LEU A 237 -11.11 -3.79 -4.57
CA LEU A 237 -11.48 -2.38 -4.74
C LEU A 237 -10.38 -1.51 -5.38
N HIS A 238 -9.12 -1.94 -5.37
CA HIS A 238 -8.02 -1.20 -6.00
C HIS A 238 -7.85 -1.61 -7.47
N GLN A 239 -8.42 -0.81 -8.35
CA GLN A 239 -8.24 -0.88 -9.80
C GLN A 239 -7.20 0.17 -10.23
N GLY A 240 -6.41 -0.14 -11.24
CA GLY A 240 -5.45 0.80 -11.81
C GLY A 240 -4.02 0.32 -11.84
N ILE A 241 -3.16 1.29 -12.11
CA ILE A 241 -1.72 1.19 -12.23
C ILE A 241 -1.14 1.68 -10.89
N ALA A 242 -0.39 0.80 -10.24
CA ALA A 242 0.23 1.04 -8.94
C ALA A 242 1.74 1.17 -9.12
N PHE A 243 2.30 2.34 -8.79
CA PHE A 243 3.74 2.58 -8.87
C PHE A 243 4.43 2.38 -7.53
N TRP A 244 5.61 1.78 -7.57
CA TRP A 244 6.36 1.40 -6.39
C TRP A 244 7.79 1.88 -6.49
N VAL A 245 8.31 2.47 -5.41
CA VAL A 245 9.71 2.87 -5.28
C VAL A 245 10.21 2.28 -3.98
N GLN A 246 11.35 1.58 -4.01
CA GLN A 246 11.88 0.88 -2.83
C GLN A 246 10.79 0.11 -2.08
N HIS A 247 9.99 -0.65 -2.84
CA HIS A 247 8.97 -1.53 -2.28
C HIS A 247 7.84 -0.78 -1.54
N ARG A 248 7.64 0.52 -1.82
CA ARG A 248 6.50 1.28 -1.30
C ARG A 248 5.73 1.94 -2.43
N LEU A 249 4.40 1.74 -2.37
CA LEU A 249 3.44 2.39 -3.26
C LEU A 249 3.57 3.92 -3.17
N VAL A 250 3.72 4.56 -4.32
CA VAL A 250 3.70 6.01 -4.50
C VAL A 250 2.30 6.41 -4.94
N GLY A 251 1.64 7.22 -4.13
CA GLY A 251 0.25 7.65 -4.33
C GLY A 251 -0.77 6.53 -4.22
N THR A 252 -1.88 6.67 -4.95
CA THR A 252 -2.96 5.68 -5.00
C THR A 252 -3.01 5.04 -6.39
N PRO A 253 -3.33 3.73 -6.50
CA PRO A 253 -3.51 3.10 -7.80
C PRO A 253 -4.56 3.85 -8.63
N SER A 254 -4.24 4.12 -9.89
CA SER A 254 -5.10 4.87 -10.79
C SER A 254 -4.88 4.41 -12.22
N TRP A 255 -5.89 4.54 -13.07
CA TRP A 255 -5.71 4.36 -14.52
C TRP A 255 -5.03 5.59 -15.16
N ALA A 256 -4.89 6.71 -14.45
CA ALA A 256 -4.06 7.81 -14.91
C ALA A 256 -2.56 7.50 -14.70
N VAL A 257 -1.74 7.76 -15.73
CA VAL A 257 -0.28 7.68 -15.66
C VAL A 257 0.30 9.09 -15.81
N GLY A 258 0.52 9.79 -14.70
CA GLY A 258 0.91 11.19 -14.72
C GLY A 258 -0.10 12.06 -15.47
N GLN A 259 0.40 12.86 -16.43
CA GLN A 259 -0.44 13.69 -17.33
C GLN A 259 -0.81 12.97 -18.64
N ILE A 260 -0.46 11.69 -18.78
CA ILE A 260 -0.76 10.92 -19.99
C ILE A 260 -2.23 10.50 -19.91
N ALA A 261 -3.10 11.27 -20.55
CA ALA A 261 -4.43 10.80 -20.93
C ALA A 261 -4.25 9.52 -21.75
N ASN A 262 -4.93 8.41 -21.43
CA ASN A 262 -5.24 7.29 -22.36
C ASN A 262 -5.66 5.96 -21.70
N PHE A 263 -5.84 5.86 -20.38
CA PHE A 263 -6.50 4.68 -19.80
C PHE A 263 -7.78 5.07 -19.08
N ASP A 264 -8.90 4.72 -19.68
CA ASP A 264 -10.22 4.89 -19.10
C ASP A 264 -10.54 3.71 -18.18
N GLY A 265 -10.77 4.01 -16.90
CA GLY A 265 -11.15 3.04 -15.87
C GLY A 265 -12.42 2.24 -16.17
N ARG A 266 -13.28 2.73 -17.07
CA ARG A 266 -14.52 2.08 -17.51
C ARG A 266 -14.28 0.97 -18.53
N THR A 267 -13.10 0.95 -19.17
CA THR A 267 -12.78 -0.05 -20.20
C THR A 267 -12.76 -1.46 -19.64
N ARG A 268 -13.02 -2.45 -20.50
CA ARG A 268 -12.95 -3.86 -20.13
C ARG A 268 -11.54 -4.23 -19.66
N PHE A 269 -10.51 -3.68 -20.31
CA PHE A 269 -9.13 -3.84 -19.85
C PHE A 269 -9.00 -3.33 -18.41
N ALA A 270 -9.45 -2.11 -18.14
CA ALA A 270 -9.33 -1.50 -16.83
C ALA A 270 -10.12 -2.20 -15.71
N ARG A 271 -11.28 -2.76 -16.04
CA ARG A 271 -12.12 -3.51 -15.10
C ARG A 271 -11.58 -4.90 -14.80
N ARG A 272 -10.79 -5.47 -15.73
CA ARG A 272 -10.29 -6.84 -15.65
C ARG A 272 -8.86 -6.91 -15.16
N TYR A 273 -7.99 -5.99 -15.56
CA TYR A 273 -6.57 -6.08 -15.28
C TYR A 273 -6.15 -5.12 -14.18
N LYS A 274 -5.01 -5.40 -13.58
CA LYS A 274 -4.29 -4.49 -12.70
C LYS A 274 -2.84 -4.44 -13.14
N VAL A 275 -2.20 -3.31 -12.89
CA VAL A 275 -0.79 -3.13 -13.25
C VAL A 275 0.01 -2.72 -12.02
N ILE A 276 1.13 -3.40 -11.81
CA ILE A 276 2.15 -3.03 -10.81
C ILE A 276 3.38 -2.58 -11.56
N VAL A 277 3.94 -1.44 -11.17
CA VAL A 277 5.16 -0.87 -11.74
C VAL A 277 6.17 -0.72 -10.61
N ASP A 278 7.08 -1.67 -10.49
CA ASP A 278 8.13 -1.69 -9.47
C ASP A 278 9.41 -1.05 -9.99
N THR A 279 9.85 0.03 -9.35
CA THR A 279 10.90 0.90 -9.88
C THR A 279 12.13 0.93 -8.97
N GLU A 280 13.30 1.03 -9.60
CA GLU A 280 14.57 1.22 -8.93
C GLU A 280 15.27 2.49 -9.44
N GLY A 281 15.85 3.26 -8.51
CA GLY A 281 16.55 4.52 -8.80
C GLY A 281 15.69 5.79 -8.78
N PHE A 282 14.48 5.73 -8.22
CA PHE A 282 13.52 6.85 -8.12
C PHE A 282 13.31 7.38 -6.70
N GLU A 283 14.15 6.97 -5.74
CA GLU A 283 14.02 7.30 -4.31
C GLU A 283 13.99 8.80 -4.01
N SER A 284 14.76 9.56 -4.77
CA SER A 284 14.86 11.03 -4.67
C SER A 284 13.68 11.74 -5.30
N ASP A 285 12.89 11.03 -6.10
CA ASP A 285 11.84 11.58 -6.95
C ASP A 285 10.45 11.33 -6.36
N VAL A 286 10.36 10.98 -5.08
CA VAL A 286 9.10 10.76 -4.35
C VAL A 286 8.90 11.84 -3.29
N GLU A 287 7.66 12.33 -3.15
CA GLU A 287 7.30 13.27 -2.09
C GLU A 287 7.51 12.66 -0.69
N GLN A 288 7.76 13.51 0.31
CA GLN A 288 8.12 13.03 1.65
C GLN A 288 7.04 12.17 2.33
N ASP A 289 5.78 12.38 1.97
CA ASP A 289 4.63 11.64 2.47
C ASP A 289 4.22 10.45 1.57
N TRP A 290 4.95 10.23 0.47
CA TRP A 290 4.72 9.18 -0.53
C TRP A 290 3.39 9.29 -1.26
N THR A 291 2.75 10.46 -1.24
CA THR A 291 1.45 10.66 -1.90
C THR A 291 1.58 10.85 -3.42
N ALA A 292 2.75 11.23 -3.91
CA ALA A 292 3.03 11.37 -5.33
C ALA A 292 4.54 11.28 -5.64
N PHE A 293 4.85 11.16 -6.93
CA PHE A 293 6.17 11.46 -7.44
C PHE A 293 6.36 12.97 -7.60
N CYS A 294 7.57 13.45 -7.32
CA CYS A 294 8.01 14.78 -7.69
C CYS A 294 7.99 14.93 -9.23
N PRO A 295 7.59 16.09 -9.76
CA PRO A 295 7.53 16.33 -11.20
C PRO A 295 8.94 16.51 -11.78
N THR A 296 9.65 15.42 -12.03
CA THR A 296 11.01 15.41 -12.62
C THR A 296 11.02 14.78 -14.01
N ASP A 297 12.04 15.07 -14.80
CA ASP A 297 12.18 14.51 -16.15
C ASP A 297 12.30 12.98 -16.13
N SER A 298 12.95 12.43 -15.10
CA SER A 298 13.07 10.98 -14.92
C SER A 298 11.70 10.34 -14.65
N VAL A 299 10.83 10.99 -13.86
CA VAL A 299 9.47 10.51 -13.61
C VAL A 299 8.59 10.60 -14.86
N ASN A 300 8.77 11.65 -15.67
CA ASN A 300 8.07 11.78 -16.95
C ASN A 300 8.46 10.65 -17.92
N GLU A 301 9.74 10.30 -17.98
CA GLU A 301 10.25 9.16 -18.77
C GLU A 301 9.64 7.83 -18.30
N LEU A 302 9.63 7.59 -16.98
CA LEU A 302 8.99 6.42 -16.37
C LEU A 302 7.52 6.30 -16.77
N TYR A 303 6.78 7.40 -16.67
CA TYR A 303 5.36 7.46 -17.04
C TYR A 303 5.13 7.18 -18.53
N GLN A 304 5.96 7.74 -19.42
CA GLN A 304 5.86 7.49 -20.85
C GLN A 304 6.12 6.02 -21.20
N ALA A 305 7.24 5.46 -20.72
CA ALA A 305 7.61 4.07 -20.98
C ALA A 305 6.56 3.09 -20.42
N THR A 306 6.04 3.37 -19.22
CA THR A 306 4.96 2.59 -18.62
C THR A 306 3.69 2.64 -19.46
N ALA A 307 3.27 3.84 -19.89
CA ALA A 307 2.06 4.00 -20.68
C ALA A 307 2.16 3.31 -22.06
N GLU A 308 3.33 3.38 -22.71
CA GLU A 308 3.60 2.64 -23.95
C GLU A 308 3.48 1.14 -23.73
N HIS A 309 4.18 0.59 -22.73
CA HIS A 309 4.14 -0.84 -22.46
C HIS A 309 2.74 -1.35 -22.12
N ILE A 310 1.95 -0.61 -21.32
CA ILE A 310 0.58 -1.01 -20.98
C ILE A 310 -0.32 -1.00 -22.23
N ARG A 311 -0.17 -0.03 -23.14
CA ARG A 311 -0.90 -0.01 -24.42
C ARG A 311 -0.57 -1.25 -25.26
N ASP A 312 0.70 -1.63 -25.35
CA ASP A 312 1.13 -2.81 -26.10
C ASP A 312 0.56 -4.10 -25.50
N VAL A 313 0.59 -4.22 -24.16
CA VAL A 313 -0.04 -5.36 -23.46
C VAL A 313 -1.55 -5.38 -23.73
N ALA A 314 -2.23 -4.23 -23.63
CA ALA A 314 -3.67 -4.14 -23.85
C ALA A 314 -4.06 -4.52 -25.28
N GLN A 315 -3.31 -4.08 -26.30
CA GLN A 315 -3.53 -4.45 -27.69
C GLN A 315 -3.33 -5.94 -27.92
N ARG A 316 -2.25 -6.53 -27.41
CA ARG A 316 -2.00 -7.98 -27.50
C ARG A 316 -3.14 -8.80 -26.89
N LEU A 317 -3.64 -8.38 -25.73
CA LEU A 317 -4.73 -9.08 -25.05
C LEU A 317 -6.08 -8.84 -25.73
N ALA A 318 -6.33 -7.66 -26.31
CA ALA A 318 -7.57 -7.36 -27.02
C ALA A 318 -7.80 -8.27 -28.24
N VAL A 319 -6.71 -8.64 -28.93
CA VAL A 319 -6.73 -9.61 -30.04
C VAL A 319 -7.19 -11.00 -29.59
N GLU A 320 -7.00 -11.35 -28.31
CA GLU A 320 -7.37 -12.66 -27.76
C GLU A 320 -8.86 -12.76 -27.37
N PHE A 321 -9.59 -11.64 -27.27
CA PHE A 321 -10.98 -11.58 -26.75
C PHE A 321 -12.06 -11.16 -27.75
N THR A 322 -11.76 -11.21 -29.05
CA THR A 322 -12.60 -10.72 -30.16
C THR A 322 -14.02 -11.29 -30.21
N GLU A 323 -14.27 -12.48 -29.67
CA GLU A 323 -15.58 -13.14 -29.75
C GLU A 323 -16.62 -12.61 -28.74
N ILE A 324 -16.20 -11.99 -27.63
CA ILE A 324 -17.14 -11.59 -26.55
C ILE A 324 -17.61 -10.13 -26.72
N THR A 325 -16.79 -9.26 -27.32
CA THR A 325 -17.07 -7.82 -27.45
C THR A 325 -18.23 -7.53 -28.40
N SER A 326 -18.40 -8.36 -29.43
CA SER A 326 -19.53 -8.29 -30.35
C SER A 326 -20.84 -8.65 -29.63
N GLU A 327 -20.85 -9.69 -28.80
CA GLU A 327 -22.05 -10.11 -28.05
C GLU A 327 -22.53 -9.05 -27.04
N ASP A 328 -21.65 -8.45 -26.25
CA ASP A 328 -22.03 -7.46 -25.23
C ASP A 328 -22.55 -6.15 -25.86
N ALA A 329 -21.91 -5.65 -26.93
CA ALA A 329 -22.36 -4.47 -27.66
C ALA A 329 -23.72 -4.69 -28.37
N LEU A 330 -23.93 -5.91 -28.89
CA LEU A 330 -25.20 -6.34 -29.47
C LEU A 330 -26.30 -6.51 -28.41
N MET A 331 -25.95 -6.96 -27.20
CA MET A 331 -26.88 -7.18 -26.09
C MET A 331 -27.33 -5.87 -25.43
N GLN A 332 -26.42 -4.91 -25.19
CA GLN A 332 -26.76 -3.63 -24.57
C GLN A 332 -27.60 -2.73 -25.49
N ASN A 333 -27.32 -2.71 -26.79
CA ASN A 333 -28.04 -1.89 -27.76
C ASN A 333 -29.13 -2.67 -28.51
N ARG A 334 -29.56 -3.82 -27.97
CA ARG A 334 -30.43 -4.78 -28.65
C ARG A 334 -31.73 -4.17 -29.16
N SER A 335 -32.34 -3.26 -28.41
CA SER A 335 -33.58 -2.58 -28.78
C SER A 335 -33.40 -1.59 -29.93
N GLU A 336 -32.28 -0.87 -29.98
CA GLU A 336 -31.97 0.11 -31.03
C GLU A 336 -31.51 -0.60 -32.31
N LEU A 337 -30.64 -1.61 -32.16
CA LEU A 337 -30.15 -2.44 -33.26
C LEU A 337 -31.27 -3.31 -33.85
N ALA A 338 -32.34 -3.62 -33.10
CA ALA A 338 -33.49 -4.37 -33.60
C ALA A 338 -34.22 -3.69 -34.77
N THR A 339 -34.05 -2.37 -34.94
CA THR A 339 -34.62 -1.60 -36.06
C THR A 339 -33.80 -1.70 -37.35
N LEU A 340 -32.54 -2.14 -37.26
CA LEU A 340 -31.62 -2.27 -38.40
C LEU A 340 -31.80 -3.60 -39.13
N GLY A 341 -31.58 -3.60 -40.45
CA GLY A 341 -31.47 -4.81 -41.25
C GLY A 341 -30.23 -5.65 -40.90
N GLN A 342 -30.25 -6.93 -41.25
CA GLN A 342 -29.22 -7.90 -40.84
C GLN A 342 -27.79 -7.50 -41.23
N GLY A 343 -27.58 -6.94 -42.42
CA GLY A 343 -26.27 -6.46 -42.87
C GLY A 343 -25.74 -5.24 -42.09
N ALA A 344 -26.64 -4.35 -41.67
CA ALA A 344 -26.25 -3.16 -40.88
C ALA A 344 -25.88 -3.56 -39.43
N ARG A 345 -26.56 -4.55 -38.85
CA ARG A 345 -26.15 -5.11 -37.54
C ARG A 345 -24.78 -5.78 -37.60
N LEU A 346 -24.50 -6.51 -38.68
CA LEU A 346 -23.19 -7.11 -38.90
C LEU A 346 -22.10 -6.03 -38.98
N GLY A 347 -22.34 -4.97 -39.77
CA GLY A 347 -21.40 -3.86 -39.90
C GLY A 347 -21.16 -3.10 -38.59
N VAL A 348 -22.19 -2.90 -37.77
CA VAL A 348 -22.02 -2.27 -36.44
C VAL A 348 -21.18 -3.16 -35.52
N ALA A 349 -21.42 -4.48 -35.51
CA ALA A 349 -20.66 -5.43 -34.70
C ALA A 349 -19.18 -5.51 -35.15
N GLU A 350 -18.93 -5.55 -36.46
CA GLU A 350 -17.57 -5.50 -37.03
C GLU A 350 -16.85 -4.20 -36.66
N PHE A 351 -17.54 -3.06 -36.77
CA PHE A 351 -16.99 -1.75 -36.40
C PHE A 351 -16.67 -1.63 -34.91
N THR A 352 -17.59 -2.04 -34.02
CA THR A 352 -17.33 -2.00 -32.57
C THR A 352 -16.18 -2.93 -32.17
N THR A 353 -16.07 -4.07 -32.84
CA THR A 353 -14.96 -5.00 -32.63
C THR A 353 -13.63 -4.38 -33.06
N ALA A 354 -13.58 -3.77 -34.25
CA ALA A 354 -12.38 -3.11 -34.76
C ALA A 354 -11.91 -1.97 -33.84
N VAL A 355 -12.83 -1.10 -33.39
CA VAL A 355 -12.52 0.00 -32.47
C VAL A 355 -12.00 -0.52 -31.13
N ALA A 356 -12.62 -1.57 -30.57
CA ALA A 356 -12.16 -2.16 -29.31
C ALA A 356 -10.79 -2.84 -29.42
N GLN A 357 -10.43 -3.34 -30.61
CA GLN A 357 -9.10 -3.90 -30.86
C GLN A 357 -8.03 -2.82 -31.04
N GLU A 358 -8.34 -1.74 -31.77
CA GLU A 358 -7.38 -0.65 -32.01
C GLU A 358 -7.16 0.20 -30.74
N HIS A 359 -8.19 0.38 -29.91
CA HIS A 359 -8.17 1.25 -28.74
C HIS A 359 -8.70 0.59 -27.46
N PRO A 360 -8.09 -0.50 -26.97
CA PRO A 360 -8.62 -1.29 -25.84
C PRO A 360 -8.60 -0.58 -24.48
N THR A 361 -7.90 0.55 -24.39
CA THR A 361 -7.74 1.36 -23.17
C THR A 361 -8.60 2.63 -23.16
N VAL A 362 -9.39 2.86 -24.20
CA VAL A 362 -10.26 4.04 -24.34
C VAL A 362 -11.71 3.59 -24.37
N SER A 363 -12.59 4.19 -23.56
CA SER A 363 -14.03 3.88 -23.66
C SER A 363 -14.61 4.56 -24.90
N PRO A 364 -15.49 3.90 -25.66
CA PRO A 364 -16.32 4.59 -26.63
C PRO A 364 -17.31 5.46 -25.84
N ASP A 365 -16.99 6.73 -25.59
CA ASP A 365 -17.98 7.66 -25.06
C ASP A 365 -19.06 7.89 -26.12
N VAL A 366 -20.28 7.49 -25.78
CA VAL A 366 -21.48 8.08 -26.36
C VAL A 366 -21.61 9.45 -25.70
N ASN A 367 -21.48 10.51 -26.49
CA ASN A 367 -21.89 11.84 -26.05
C ASN A 367 -23.38 11.78 -25.68
N ASP A 368 -23.68 11.76 -24.39
CA ASP A 368 -25.00 12.15 -23.89
C ASP A 368 -25.11 13.67 -24.07
N GLY A 369 -25.79 14.06 -25.15
CA GLY A 369 -26.24 15.43 -25.40
C GLY A 369 -27.54 15.74 -24.66
#